data_AF-A0A077FLD0-F1
#
_entry.id   AF-A0A077FLD0-F1
#
_cell.length_a   1.000
_cell.length_b   1.000
_cell.length_c   1.000
_cell.angle_alpha   90.00
_cell.angle_beta   90.00
_cell.angle_gamma   90.00
#
_symmetry.space_group_name_H-M   'P 1'
#
loop_
_entity.id
_entity.type
_entity.pdbx_description
1 polymer ?
#
loop_
_entity_poly.entity_id
_entity_poly.type
_entity_poly.pdbx_seq_one_letter_code
_entity_poly.pdbx_strand_id
1 'polypeptide(L)' 'MLQYIPSIALVFLGIWVIIFFMALPIGIKIPERPKVGYADSAPEDSKLWIKTIVTTLLSALFTGIFVWWRYFK' A
#
# COMPACT_ATOMS: atom_id res chain seq x y z
N MET A 1 -21.71 -14.88 8.13
CA MET A 1 -20.31 -14.38 8.10
C MET A 1 -19.66 -14.56 6.73
N LEU A 2 -19.69 -15.75 6.12
CA LEU A 2 -19.02 -16.01 4.82
C LEU A 2 -19.54 -15.12 3.67
N GLN A 3 -20.83 -14.77 3.65
CA GLN A 3 -21.41 -13.88 2.63
C GLN A 3 -20.81 -12.46 2.59
N TYR A 4 -20.14 -12.01 3.66
CA TYR A 4 -19.54 -10.67 3.74
C TYR A 4 -18.05 -10.65 3.33
N ILE A 5 -17.45 -11.82 3.08
CA ILE A 5 -16.04 -11.91 2.66
C ILE A 5 -15.74 -11.04 1.44
N PRO A 6 -16.55 -11.04 0.37
CA PRO A 6 -16.27 -10.20 -0.80
C PRO A 6 -16.25 -8.71 -0.47
N SER A 7 -17.18 -8.26 0.37
CA SER A 7 -17.25 -6.86 0.81
C SER A 7 -16.05 -6.47 1.66
N ILE A 8 -15.63 -7.33 2.59
CA ILE A 8 -14.45 -7.09 3.43
C ILE A 8 -13.18 -7.05 2.56
N ALA A 9 -13.06 -7.95 1.58
CA ALA A 9 -11.95 -7.97 0.64
C ALA A 9 -11.88 -6.69 -0.21
N LEU A 10 -13.04 -6.18 -0.68
CA LEU A 10 -13.10 -4.91 -1.41
C LEU A 10 -12.71 -3.72 -0.54
N VAL A 11 -13.16 -3.68 0.72
CA VAL A 11 -12.77 -2.62 1.67
C VAL A 11 -11.27 -2.67 1.93
N PHE A 12 -10.72 -3.86 2.21
CA PHE A 12 -9.29 -4.05 2.38
C PHE A 12 -8.51 -3.59 1.15
N LEU A 13 -8.91 -4.02 -0.05
CA LEU A 13 -8.25 -3.69 -1.30
C LEU A 13 -8.29 -2.18 -1.58
N GLY A 14 -9.43 -1.52 -1.34
CA GLY A 14 -9.57 -0.07 -1.50
C GLY A 14 -8.62 0.70 -0.59
N ILE A 15 -8.59 0.34 0.69
CA ILE A 15 -7.65 0.93 1.67
C ILE A 15 -6.20 0.64 1.27
N TRP A 16 -5.92 -0.59 0.85
CA TRP A 16 -4.58 -1.03 0.42
C TRP A 16 -4.07 -0.23 -0.76
N VAL A 17 -4.87 -0.07 -1.80
CA VAL A 17 -4.51 0.71 -2.98
C VAL A 17 -4.20 2.16 -2.60
N ILE A 18 -5.06 2.80 -1.80
CA ILE A 18 -4.87 4.19 -1.38
C ILE A 18 -3.58 4.36 -0.57
N ILE A 19 -3.35 3.50 0.43
CA ILE A 19 -2.14 3.55 1.26
C ILE A 19 -0.89 3.26 0.43
N PHE A 20 -0.95 2.30 -0.50
CA PHE A 20 0.17 1.97 -1.38
C PHE A 20 0.59 3.15 -2.24
N PHE A 21 -0.37 3.81 -2.89
CA PHE A 21 -0.09 4.99 -3.71
C PHE A 21 0.45 6.16 -2.89
N MET A 22 -0.07 6.39 -1.67
CA MET A 22 0.49 7.39 -0.75
C MET A 22 1.93 7.05 -0.33
N ALA A 23 2.28 5.77 -0.23
CA ALA A 23 3.62 5.33 0.15
C ALA A 23 4.65 5.40 -1.00
N LEU A 24 4.22 5.40 -2.27
CA LEU A 24 5.12 5.43 -3.43
C LEU A 24 6.13 6.60 -3.43
N PRO A 25 5.75 7.87 -3.20
CA PRO A 25 6.70 8.98 -3.23
C PRO A 25 7.63 9.05 -2.01
N ILE A 26 7.40 8.23 -0.98
CA ILE A 26 8.15 8.31 0.28
C ILE A 26 9.51 7.62 0.12
N GLY A 27 10.59 8.31 0.52
CA GLY A 27 11.92 7.74 0.64
C GLY A 27 12.56 7.27 -0.68
N ILE A 28 12.14 7.85 -1.81
CA ILE A 28 12.76 7.62 -3.12
C ILE A 28 14.09 8.37 -3.22
N LYS A 29 15.09 7.77 -3.87
CA LYS A 29 16.37 8.41 -4.17
C LYS A 29 16.54 8.51 -5.69
N ILE A 30 16.64 9.72 -6.21
CA ILE A 30 16.89 9.98 -7.63
C ILE A 30 18.41 10.04 -7.82
N PRO A 31 18.99 9.27 -8.77
CA PRO A 31 20.43 9.28 -9.01
C PRO A 31 20.85 10.60 -9.68
N GLU A 32 21.97 11.19 -9.25
CA GLU A 32 22.55 12.40 -9.88
C GLU A 32 23.00 12.16 -11.32
N ARG A 33 23.38 10.92 -11.65
CA ARG A 33 23.79 10.48 -12.98
C ARG A 33 22.92 9.30 -13.41
N PRO A 34 21.82 9.54 -14.12
CA PRO A 34 20.99 8.46 -14.63
C PRO A 34 21.79 7.57 -15.58
N LYS A 35 21.54 6.25 -15.54
CA LYS A 35 22.17 5.29 -16.45
C LYS A 35 21.64 5.54 -17.86
N VAL A 36 22.49 5.40 -18.87
CA VAL A 36 22.11 5.56 -20.28
C VAL A 36 20.93 4.62 -20.61
N GLY A 37 19.86 5.17 -21.17
CA GLY A 37 18.62 4.44 -21.49
C GLY A 37 17.56 4.40 -20.37
N TYR A 38 17.85 4.95 -19.18
CA TYR A 38 16.86 5.13 -18.11
C TYR A 38 16.26 6.55 -18.18
N ALA A 39 15.02 6.69 -17.69
CA ALA A 39 14.43 8.02 -17.53
C ALA A 39 15.15 8.79 -16.41
N ASP A 40 15.38 10.09 -16.61
CA ASP A 40 16.11 10.95 -15.65
C ASP A 40 15.44 10.99 -14.26
N SER A 41 14.13 10.80 -14.21
CA SER A 41 13.34 10.80 -12.97
C SER A 41 13.21 9.42 -12.31
N ALA A 42 13.79 8.37 -12.89
CA ALA A 42 13.65 7.01 -12.35
C ALA A 42 14.41 6.86 -11.01
N PRO A 43 13.76 6.41 -9.93
CA PRO A 43 14.44 6.15 -8.67
C PRO A 43 15.51 5.06 -8.82
N GLU A 44 16.65 5.22 -8.16
CA GLU A 44 17.72 4.21 -8.09
C GLU A 44 17.27 2.99 -7.28
N ASP A 45 16.59 3.23 -6.15
CA ASP A 45 15.96 2.21 -5.31
C ASP A 45 14.59 2.74 -4.84
N SER A 46 13.53 2.09 -5.32
CA SER A 46 12.14 2.45 -5.00
C SER A 46 11.62 1.74 -3.73
N LYS A 47 12.37 0.78 -3.18
CA LYS A 47 12.03 0.00 -1.98
C LYS A 47 10.60 -0.56 -1.98
N LEU A 48 10.11 -0.99 -3.15
CA LEU A 48 8.72 -1.42 -3.33
C LEU A 48 8.29 -2.53 -2.37
N TRP A 49 9.17 -3.49 -2.09
CA TRP A 49 8.87 -4.59 -1.15
C TRP A 49 8.54 -4.10 0.26
N ILE A 50 9.31 -3.15 0.78
CA ILE A 50 9.08 -2.58 2.11
C ILE A 50 7.74 -1.84 2.12
N LYS A 51 7.47 -1.06 1.07
CA LYS A 51 6.20 -0.33 0.91
C LYS A 51 5.00 -1.29 0.87
N THR A 52 5.09 -2.37 0.10
CA THR A 52 4.05 -3.41 0.03
C THR A 52 3.76 -4.03 1.40
N ILE A 53 4.79 -4.36 2.18
CA ILE A 53 4.63 -4.96 3.51
C ILE A 53 3.97 -3.96 4.47
N VAL A 54 4.49 -2.74 4.54
CA VAL A 54 3.94 -1.68 5.40
C VAL A 54 2.49 -1.37 5.04
N THR A 55 2.18 -1.22 3.75
CA THR A 55 0.80 -1.05 3.26
C THR A 55 -0.08 -2.20 3.71
N THR A 56 0.36 -3.45 3.53
CA THR A 56 -0.44 -4.62 3.89
C THR A 56 -0.78 -4.64 5.38
N LEU A 57 0.20 -4.34 6.25
CA LEU A 57 -0.01 -4.27 7.69
C LEU A 57 -0.99 -3.15 8.08
N LEU A 58 -0.82 -1.95 7.52
CA LEU A 58 -1.70 -0.82 7.79
C LEU A 58 -3.13 -1.08 7.31
N SER A 59 -3.29 -1.60 6.10
CA SER A 59 -4.62 -1.91 5.55
C SER A 59 -5.32 -3.02 6.31
N ALA A 60 -4.56 -4.03 6.78
CA ALA A 60 -5.10 -5.08 7.63
C ALA A 60 -5.55 -4.50 8.99
N LEU A 61 -4.76 -3.60 9.58
CA LEU A 61 -5.12 -2.90 10.82
C LEU A 61 -6.43 -2.10 10.67
N PHE A 62 -6.51 -1.23 9.67
CA PHE A 62 -7.71 -0.41 9.44
C PHE A 62 -8.95 -1.25 9.12
N THR A 63 -8.79 -2.27 8.27
CA THR A 63 -9.89 -3.19 7.96
C THR A 63 -10.33 -3.97 9.19
N GLY A 64 -9.37 -4.42 10.02
CA GLY A 64 -9.63 -5.10 11.28
C GLY A 64 -10.41 -4.23 12.26
N ILE A 65 -10.03 -2.95 12.40
CA ILE A 65 -10.76 -1.97 13.22
C ILE A 65 -12.19 -1.78 12.70
N PHE A 66 -12.36 -1.64 11.38
CA PHE A 66 -13.68 -1.48 10.76
C PHE A 66 -14.58 -2.70 10.99
N VAL A 67 -14.04 -3.90 10.78
CA VAL A 67 -14.74 -5.17 11.04
C VAL A 67 -15.10 -5.27 12.53
N TRP A 68 -14.14 -4.99 13.41
CA TRP A 68 -14.37 -5.04 14.86
C TRP A 68 -15.51 -4.10 15.28
N TRP A 69 -15.48 -2.84 14.82
CA TRP A 69 -16.57 -1.89 15.06
C TRP A 69 -17.90 -2.45 14.56
N ARG A 70 -17.94 -2.98 13.33
CA ARG A 70 -19.19 -3.41 12.69
C ARG A 70 -19.85 -4.61 13.36
N TYR A 71 -19.09 -5.50 14.02
CA TYR A 71 -19.59 -6.77 14.56
C TYR A 71 -19.70 -6.81 16.09
N PHE A 72 -18.87 -6.05 16.82
CA PHE A 72 -18.81 -6.09 18.30
C PHE A 72 -19.43 -4.86 18.96
N LYS A 73 -19.89 -3.90 18.17
CA LYS A 73 -20.83 -2.87 18.60
C LYS A 73 -22.24 -3.30 18.20
#